data_AF-A0AAJ4GCR4-F1
#
_entry.id   AF-A0AAJ4GCR4-F1
#
_cell.length_a   1.000
_cell.length_b   1.000
_cell.length_c   1.000
_cell.angle_alpha   90.00
_cell.angle_beta   90.00
_cell.angle_gamma   90.00
#
_symmetry.space_group_name_H-M   'P 1'
#
loop_
_entity.id
_entity.type
_entity.pdbx_description
1 polymer ?
#
loop_
_entity_poly.entity_id
_entity_poly.type
_entity_poly.pdbx_seq_one_letter_code
_entity_poly.pdbx_strand_id
1 'polypeptide(L)'
;MTTAYLIHGTSTRDDDWFPWLEEALAPAVKLERLWLPDPFAPMQAAWDSALEDQIKPADGLTLVAHSLGCVTALRYLARHPEIKGANLVLVGAFVDPLPTYPSLDAYMAGELDLKEVGRVMG
;
A
#
# COMPACT_ATOMS: atom_id res chain seq x y z
N MET A 1 8.70 0.16 -19.99
CA MET A 1 8.95 0.63 -18.61
C MET A 1 7.70 0.32 -17.82
N THR A 2 7.82 -0.52 -16.80
CA THR A 2 6.69 -0.89 -15.93
C THR A 2 6.55 0.16 -14.83
N THR A 3 5.33 0.43 -14.38
CA THR A 3 5.09 1.31 -13.22
C THR A 3 4.77 0.45 -12.00
N ALA A 4 5.39 0.77 -10.87
CA ALA A 4 5.04 0.23 -9.56
C ALA A 4 4.72 1.40 -8.61
N TYR A 5 3.87 1.16 -7.63
CA TYR A 5 3.51 2.17 -6.63
C TYR A 5 4.03 1.76 -5.25
N LEU A 6 4.64 2.70 -4.53
CA LEU A 6 5.11 2.47 -3.16
C LEU A 6 4.17 3.13 -2.15
N ILE A 7 3.66 2.33 -1.21
CA ILE A 7 2.78 2.73 -0.11
C ILE A 7 3.57 2.62 1.20
N HIS A 8 3.92 3.77 1.78
CA HIS A 8 4.69 3.81 3.03
C HIS A 8 3.83 3.53 4.26
N GLY A 9 4.49 3.29 5.40
CA GLY A 9 3.84 3.13 6.71
C GLY A 9 3.76 4.45 7.46
N THR A 10 3.96 4.41 8.78
CA THR A 10 4.07 5.62 9.62
C THR A 10 5.43 6.31 9.47
N SER A 11 5.75 6.68 8.23
CA SER A 11 6.93 7.45 7.78
C SER A 11 6.50 8.32 6.59
N THR A 12 7.42 9.02 5.92
CA THR A 12 7.11 9.76 4.69
C THR A 12 7.56 9.00 3.45
N ARG A 13 7.02 9.36 2.28
CA ARG A 13 7.39 8.76 0.99
C ARG A 13 8.87 8.89 0.62
N ASP A 14 9.58 9.83 1.25
CA ASP A 14 10.99 10.16 1.02
C ASP A 14 11.93 9.60 2.10
N ASP A 15 11.40 8.82 3.05
CA ASP A 15 12.16 8.18 4.13
C ASP A 15 12.64 6.75 3.79
N ASP A 16 13.22 6.10 4.79
CA ASP A 16 13.61 4.70 4.79
C ASP A 16 14.48 4.32 3.59
N TRP A 17 14.10 3.26 2.88
CA TRP A 17 14.79 2.72 1.72
C TRP A 17 14.09 3.10 0.40
N PHE A 18 13.06 3.94 0.45
CA PHE A 18 12.20 4.21 -0.71
C PHE A 18 12.92 4.97 -1.82
N PRO A 19 13.69 6.05 -1.54
CA PRO A 19 14.47 6.72 -2.58
C PRO A 19 15.51 5.80 -3.21
N TRP A 20 16.20 4.99 -2.40
CA TRP A 20 17.17 4.01 -2.89
C TRP A 20 16.51 2.97 -3.80
N LEU A 21 15.32 2.48 -3.44
CA LEU A 21 14.61 1.51 -4.29
C LEU A 21 14.23 2.13 -5.64
N GLU A 22 13.76 3.37 -5.67
CA GLU A 22 13.45 4.08 -6.91
C GLU A 22 14.68 4.13 -7.83
N GLU A 23 15.85 4.49 -7.29
CA GLU A 23 17.12 4.52 -8.03
C GLU A 23 17.55 3.12 -8.50
N ALA A 24 17.45 2.11 -7.64
CA ALA A 24 17.87 0.74 -7.95
C ALA A 24 17.01 0.07 -9.03
N LEU A 25 15.74 0.47 -9.14
CA LEU A 25 14.79 -0.04 -10.12
C LEU A 25 14.89 0.68 -11.48
N ALA A 26 15.46 1.89 -11.51
CA ALA A 26 15.61 2.66 -12.72
C ALA A 26 16.66 2.04 -13.68
N PRO A 27 16.45 2.09 -15.01
CA PRO A 27 15.28 2.63 -15.71
C PRO A 27 14.18 1.58 -15.98
N ALA A 28 14.33 0.35 -15.49
CA ALA A 28 13.45 -0.76 -15.84
C ALA A 28 12.02 -0.57 -15.31
N VAL A 29 11.91 -0.09 -14.07
CA VAL A 29 10.65 0.19 -13.38
C VAL A 29 10.64 1.65 -12.92
N LYS A 30 9.53 2.35 -13.19
CA LYS A 30 9.22 3.64 -12.59
C LYS A 30 8.50 3.40 -11.27
N LEU A 31 9.14 3.73 -10.15
CA LEU A 31 8.54 3.61 -8.84
C LEU A 31 7.88 4.94 -8.42
N GLU A 32 6.55 4.96 -8.38
CA GLU A 32 5.77 6.10 -7.90
C GLU A 32 5.60 6.00 -6.39
N ARG A 33 6.34 6.82 -5.63
CA ARG A 33 6.24 6.86 -4.16
C ARG A 33 5.04 7.73 -3.77
N LEU A 34 3.99 7.10 -3.26
CA LEU A 34 2.74 7.77 -2.96
C LEU A 34 2.88 8.72 -1.78
N TRP A 35 2.23 9.87 -1.85
CA TRP A 35 2.04 10.75 -0.70
C TRP A 35 0.83 10.29 0.11
N LEU A 36 0.96 10.15 1.43
CA LEU A 36 -0.16 9.87 2.32
C LEU A 36 -0.30 10.98 3.38
N PRO A 37 -1.52 11.46 3.66
CA PRO A 37 -1.76 12.52 4.64
C PRO A 37 -1.49 12.04 6.07
N ASP A 38 -0.98 12.96 6.90
CA ASP A 38 -0.80 12.78 8.35
C ASP A 38 -0.18 11.43 8.76
N PRO A 39 1.01 11.06 8.26
CA PRO A 39 1.51 9.69 8.37
C PRO A 39 1.76 9.20 9.80
N PHE A 40 1.93 10.12 10.74
CA PHE A 40 2.14 9.82 12.17
C PHE A 40 0.83 9.81 12.97
N ALA A 41 -0.29 10.16 12.35
CA ALA A 41 -1.64 10.11 12.92
C ALA A 41 -2.63 9.67 11.82
N PRO A 42 -2.44 8.47 11.24
CA PRO A 42 -3.09 8.11 9.99
C PRO A 42 -4.59 7.90 10.18
N MET A 43 -5.36 8.33 9.18
CA MET A 43 -6.79 8.08 9.08
C MET A 43 -7.07 7.19 7.87
N GLN A 44 -7.76 6.08 8.07
CA GLN A 44 -8.03 5.10 7.01
C GLN A 44 -8.66 5.76 5.78
N ALA A 45 -9.76 6.50 5.96
CA ALA A 45 -10.46 7.15 4.85
C ALA A 45 -9.59 8.16 4.08
N ALA A 46 -8.68 8.86 4.76
CA ALA A 46 -7.78 9.82 4.13
C ALA A 46 -6.69 9.11 3.31
N TRP A 47 -6.14 8.01 3.82
CA TRP A 47 -5.19 7.19 3.08
C TRP A 47 -5.85 6.48 1.90
N ASP A 48 -7.05 5.93 2.09
CA ASP A 48 -7.83 5.33 1.01
C ASP A 48 -8.08 6.33 -0.14
N SER A 49 -8.51 7.55 0.18
CA SER A 49 -8.68 8.63 -0.81
C SER A 49 -7.37 8.97 -1.51
N ALA A 50 -6.26 9.06 -0.78
CA ALA A 50 -4.96 9.38 -1.36
C ALA A 50 -4.48 8.29 -2.34
N LEU A 51 -4.82 7.03 -2.09
CA LEU A 51 -4.55 5.93 -3.02
C LEU A 51 -5.41 6.05 -4.29
N GLU A 52 -6.71 6.34 -4.16
CA GLU A 52 -7.60 6.56 -5.32
C GLU A 52 -7.09 7.67 -6.24
N ASP A 53 -6.56 8.75 -5.67
CA ASP A 53 -6.12 9.92 -6.43
C ASP A 53 -4.80 9.66 -7.20
N GLN A 54 -3.97 8.72 -6.73
CA GLN A 54 -2.60 8.54 -7.23
C GLN A 54 -2.38 7.22 -7.97
N ILE A 55 -3.11 6.16 -7.64
CA ILE A 55 -2.99 4.86 -8.30
C ILE A 55 -3.92 4.84 -9.52
N LYS A 56 -3.41 4.33 -10.64
CA LYS A 56 -4.23 4.02 -11.81
C LYS A 56 -4.52 2.51 -11.81
N PRO A 57 -5.75 2.07 -11.49
CA PRO A 57 -6.11 0.66 -11.54
C PRO A 57 -5.85 0.08 -12.94
N ALA A 58 -5.15 -1.04 -13.00
CA ALA A 58 -4.87 -1.76 -14.23
C ALA A 58 -4.50 -3.22 -13.93
N ASP A 59 -4.72 -4.10 -14.90
CA ASP A 59 -4.23 -5.47 -14.82
C ASP A 59 -2.69 -5.47 -14.70
N GLY A 60 -2.15 -6.39 -13.89
CA GLY A 60 -0.71 -6.43 -13.59
C GLY A 60 -0.21 -5.37 -12.61
N LEU A 61 -1.11 -4.62 -11.95
CA LEU A 61 -0.76 -3.58 -10.98
C LEU A 61 0.27 -4.10 -9.98
N THR A 62 1.37 -3.36 -9.80
CA THR A 62 2.42 -3.72 -8.84
C THR A 62 2.43 -2.73 -7.68
N LEU A 63 2.21 -3.23 -6.46
CA LEU A 63 2.28 -2.45 -5.23
C LEU A 63 3.44 -2.95 -4.36
N VAL A 64 4.25 -2.01 -3.91
CA VAL A 64 5.29 -2.22 -2.89
C VAL A 64 4.81 -1.52 -1.63
N ALA A 65 4.72 -2.21 -0.50
CA ALA A 65 4.17 -1.65 0.72
C ALA A 65 5.05 -1.93 1.93
N HIS A 66 5.12 -0.96 2.85
CA HIS A 66 5.90 -1.06 4.07
C HIS A 66 5.03 -0.87 5.31
N SER A 67 5.18 -1.76 6.31
CA SER A 67 4.54 -1.65 7.63
C SER A 67 3.03 -1.41 7.50
N LEU A 68 2.49 -0.32 8.07
CA LEU A 68 1.07 0.05 7.99
C LEU A 68 0.57 0.17 6.53
N GLY A 69 1.42 0.55 5.59
CA GLY A 69 1.07 0.59 4.17
C GLY A 69 0.69 -0.79 3.61
N CYS A 70 1.10 -1.89 4.24
CA CYS A 70 0.75 -3.24 3.79
C CYS A 70 -0.75 -3.50 3.91
N VAL A 71 -1.35 -3.21 5.08
CA VAL A 71 -2.80 -3.39 5.25
C VAL A 71 -3.58 -2.40 4.36
N THR A 72 -3.05 -1.20 4.14
CA THR A 72 -3.60 -0.21 3.20
C THR A 72 -3.61 -0.75 1.77
N ALA A 73 -2.52 -1.36 1.29
CA ALA A 73 -2.42 -1.97 -0.03
C ALA A 73 -3.40 -3.13 -0.21
N LEU A 74 -3.54 -3.98 0.81
CA LEU A 74 -4.49 -5.10 0.80
C LEU A 74 -5.94 -4.60 0.74
N ARG A 75 -6.28 -3.57 1.54
CA ARG A 75 -7.61 -2.93 1.51
C ARG A 75 -7.91 -2.29 0.16
N TYR A 76 -6.93 -1.61 -0.45
CA TYR A 76 -7.07 -1.08 -1.79
C TYR A 76 -7.44 -2.19 -2.78
N LEU A 77 -6.65 -3.27 -2.85
CA LEU A 77 -6.94 -4.39 -3.74
C LEU A 77 -8.31 -5.04 -3.49
N ALA A 78 -8.72 -5.19 -2.23
CA ALA A 78 -10.05 -5.70 -1.90
C ALA A 78 -11.20 -4.80 -2.39
N ARG A 79 -10.97 -3.49 -2.53
CA ARG A 79 -11.93 -2.52 -3.09
C ARG A 79 -11.93 -2.46 -4.61
N HIS A 80 -10.95 -3.09 -5.27
CA HIS A 80 -10.77 -3.10 -6.73
C HIS A 80 -10.81 -4.52 -7.34
N PRO A 81 -11.95 -5.23 -7.24
CA PRO A 81 -12.09 -6.59 -7.76
C PRO A 81 -11.95 -6.69 -9.30
N GLU A 82 -11.97 -5.56 -10.00
CA GLU A 82 -11.76 -5.48 -11.45
C GLU A 82 -10.30 -5.72 -11.87
N ILE A 83 -9.34 -5.53 -10.97
CA ILE A 83 -7.90 -5.72 -11.24
C ILE A 83 -7.59 -7.21 -11.35
N LYS A 84 -6.79 -7.59 -12.35
CA LYS A 84 -6.33 -8.98 -12.53
C LYS A 84 -4.81 -9.07 -12.52
N GLY A 85 -4.27 -10.08 -11.87
CA GLY A 85 -2.83 -10.34 -11.84
C GLY A 85 -2.03 -9.31 -11.02
N ALA A 86 -2.60 -8.78 -9.94
CA ALA A 86 -1.90 -7.84 -9.07
C ALA A 86 -0.65 -8.47 -8.43
N ASN A 87 0.45 -7.72 -8.41
CA ASN A 87 1.71 -8.10 -7.78
C ASN A 87 1.89 -7.32 -6.47
N LEU A 88 2.24 -8.03 -5.40
CA LEU A 88 2.47 -7.44 -4.08
C LEU A 88 3.88 -7.73 -3.56
N VAL A 89 4.55 -6.69 -3.07
CA VAL A 89 5.73 -6.82 -2.21
C VAL A 89 5.40 -6.17 -0.87
N LEU A 90 5.28 -6.97 0.19
CA LEU A 90 4.88 -6.50 1.52
C LEU A 90 6.06 -6.63 2.50
N VAL A 91 6.58 -5.51 3.00
CA VAL A 91 7.73 -5.46 3.92
C VAL A 91 7.22 -5.11 5.32
N GLY A 92 7.36 -6.04 6.28
CA GLY A 92 6.86 -5.83 7.65
C GLY A 92 5.33 -5.85 7.76
N ALA A 93 4.67 -6.74 7.02
CA ALA A 93 3.22 -6.81 6.92
C ALA A 93 2.54 -7.30 8.21
N PHE A 94 1.35 -6.74 8.48
CA PHE A 94 0.42 -7.20 9.49
C PHE A 94 -1.01 -6.86 9.04
N VAL A 95 -1.99 -7.65 9.48
CA VAL A 95 -3.42 -7.42 9.23
C VAL A 95 -4.24 -7.33 10.52
N ASP A 96 -3.67 -7.78 11.64
CA ASP A 96 -4.26 -7.69 12.96
C ASP A 96 -3.77 -6.44 13.70
N PRO A 97 -4.58 -5.87 14.62
CA PRO A 97 -4.14 -4.80 15.51
C PRO A 97 -2.86 -5.15 16.26
N LEU A 98 -2.03 -4.13 16.52
CA LEU A 98 -0.75 -4.30 17.20
C LEU A 98 -0.89 -3.82 18.65
N PRO A 99 -0.86 -4.71 19.66
CA PRO A 99 -1.09 -4.32 21.07
C PRO A 99 -0.11 -3.26 21.59
N THR A 100 1.11 -3.20 21.04
CA THR A 100 2.13 -2.21 21.40
C THR A 100 1.85 -0.82 20.80
N TYR A 101 0.93 -0.71 19.84
CA TYR A 101 0.60 0.52 19.10
C TYR A 101 -0.92 0.78 19.08
N PRO A 102 -1.55 1.01 20.26
CA PRO A 102 -3.00 1.21 20.35
C PRO A 102 -3.49 2.48 19.62
N SER A 103 -2.60 3.43 19.33
CA SER A 103 -2.93 4.59 18.49
C SER A 103 -3.33 4.21 17.06
N LEU A 104 -3.00 2.99 16.61
CA LEU A 104 -3.36 2.48 15.30
C LEU A 104 -4.67 1.68 15.31
N ASP A 105 -5.28 1.40 16.47
CA ASP A 105 -6.47 0.55 16.56
C ASP A 105 -7.62 1.07 15.70
N ALA A 106 -7.86 2.38 15.70
CA ALA A 106 -8.88 3.00 14.86
C ALA A 106 -8.58 2.85 13.36
N TYR A 107 -7.30 2.86 12.97
CA TYR A 107 -6.88 2.59 11.59
C TYR A 107 -7.06 1.12 11.22
N MET A 108 -6.75 0.22 12.16
CA MET A 108 -6.82 -1.23 11.99
C MET A 108 -8.24 -1.79 12.07
N ALA A 109 -9.21 -0.98 12.54
CA ALA A 109 -10.62 -1.36 12.58
C ALA A 109 -11.18 -1.65 11.17
N GLY A 110 -12.20 -2.51 11.12
CA GLY A 110 -12.87 -2.92 9.89
C GLY A 110 -12.41 -4.28 9.36
N GLU A 111 -13.28 -4.93 8.59
CA GLU A 111 -13.00 -6.23 8.00
C GLU A 111 -12.15 -6.09 6.73
N LEU A 112 -11.13 -6.94 6.61
CA LEU A 112 -10.35 -7.14 5.39
C LEU A 112 -10.61 -8.56 4.90
N ASP A 113 -11.35 -8.72 3.81
CA ASP A 113 -11.55 -10.03 3.19
C ASP A 113 -10.35 -10.38 2.29
N LEU A 114 -9.41 -11.14 2.86
CA LEU A 114 -8.23 -11.62 2.13
C LEU A 114 -8.59 -12.55 0.96
N LYS A 115 -9.81 -13.13 0.91
CA LYS A 115 -10.25 -13.91 -0.25
C LYS A 115 -10.47 -13.03 -1.46
N GLU A 116 -10.98 -11.81 -1.29
CA GLU A 116 -11.12 -10.86 -2.39
C GLU A 116 -9.75 -10.43 -2.92
N VAL A 117 -8.79 -10.21 -2.02
CA VAL A 117 -7.40 -9.93 -2.42
C VAL A 117 -6.82 -11.10 -3.23
N GLY A 118 -7.05 -12.34 -2.81
CA GLY A 118 -6.58 -13.52 -3.55
C GLY A 118 -7.12 -13.59 -4.98
N ARG A 119 -8.36 -13.14 -5.22
CA ARG A 119 -8.97 -13.15 -6.57
C ARG A 119 -8.30 -12.18 -7.54
N VAL A 120 -7.82 -11.04 -7.06
CA VAL A 120 -7.18 -10.04 -7.93
C VAL A 120 -5.72 -10.39 -8.24
N MET A 121 -5.08 -11.23 -7.42
CA MET A 121 -3.69 -11.66 -7.64
C MET A 121 -3.56 -12.75 -8.73
N GLY A 122 -4.57 -13.61 -8.91
CA GLY A 122 -4.58 -14.69 -9.90
C GLY A 122 -4.61 -16.08 -9.28
#